data_AF-A0A6C0CYI5-F1
#
_entry.id   AF-A0A6C0CYI5-F1
#
_cell.length_a   1.000
_cell.length_b   1.000
_cell.length_c   1.000
_cell.angle_alpha   90.00
_cell.angle_beta   90.00
_cell.angle_gamma   90.00
#
_symmetry.space_group_name_H-M   'P 1'
#
loop_
_entity.id
_entity.type
_entity.pdbx_description
1 polymer ?
#
loop_
_entity_poly.entity_id
_entity_poly.type
_entity_poly.pdbx_seq_one_letter_code
_entity_poly.pdbx_strand_id
1 'polypeptide(L)'
;MIKFDVDMVQRIKVCGLFFLQSYKIITGTMLSLFIPQNCDGQICTLQQNLENNERYHQISLSWNTMTMISFIALYIYELKRENWSIKYLDIDNDKPDNELKQVIIKHEKLDKHMDSLNLRYYNIVKVNLFMNFVNIGIVIKILNNNYHSQSTISCFISFTLLILMKLYNSFNVAYQSVKHDKMMSAYMSEFVSFNVLDKDYIETLDITKKDDKDNTDDTRPEDIIPIVNNE
;
A
#
# COMPACT_ATOMS: atom_id res chain seq x y z
N MET A 1 -18.33 20.84 25.26
CA MET A 1 -16.86 20.90 25.46
C MET A 1 -16.42 19.48 25.84
N ILE A 2 -15.30 18.96 25.32
CA ILE A 2 -14.86 17.53 25.29
C ILE A 2 -15.25 16.78 23.99
N LYS A 3 -14.65 17.20 22.87
CA LYS A 3 -14.36 16.34 21.69
C LYS A 3 -12.87 16.41 21.33
N PHE A 4 -12.25 17.55 21.65
CA PHE A 4 -10.84 17.84 21.42
C PHE A 4 -9.88 16.83 22.09
N ASP A 5 -10.17 16.30 23.28
CA ASP A 5 -9.28 15.35 23.97
C ASP A 5 -9.21 13.99 23.27
N VAL A 6 -10.36 13.47 22.81
CA VAL A 6 -10.43 12.18 22.11
C VAL A 6 -9.73 12.28 20.75
N ASP A 7 -10.03 13.34 19.99
CA ASP A 7 -9.41 13.58 18.68
C ASP A 7 -7.90 13.83 18.80
N MET A 8 -7.44 14.55 19.84
CA MET A 8 -6.02 14.79 20.07
C MET A 8 -5.28 13.51 20.48
N VAL A 9 -5.85 12.70 21.37
CA VAL A 9 -5.29 11.40 21.75
C VAL A 9 -5.22 10.46 20.55
N GLN A 10 -6.27 10.44 19.71
CA GLN A 10 -6.30 9.62 18.51
C GLN A 10 -5.25 10.08 17.48
N ARG A 11 -5.09 11.39 17.26
CA ARG A 11 -4.04 11.96 16.40
C ARG A 11 -2.64 11.62 16.91
N ILE A 12 -2.40 11.71 18.22
CA ILE A 12 -1.11 11.33 18.83
C ILE A 12 -0.83 9.84 18.62
N LYS A 13 -1.82 8.97 18.81
CA LYS A 13 -1.68 7.52 18.55
C LYS A 13 -1.34 7.25 17.09
N VAL A 14 -2.04 7.89 16.14
CA VAL A 14 -1.80 7.74 14.70
C VAL A 14 -0.40 8.23 14.32
N CYS A 15 0.01 9.41 14.80
CA CYS A 15 1.37 9.90 14.61
C CYS A 15 2.43 8.94 15.19
N GLY A 16 2.21 8.44 16.41
CA GLY A 16 3.11 7.49 17.06
C GLY A 16 3.26 6.19 16.25
N LEU A 17 2.15 5.64 15.75
CA LEU A 17 2.16 4.46 14.88
C LEU A 17 2.91 4.73 13.56
N PHE A 18 2.70 5.90 12.95
CA PHE A 18 3.40 6.29 11.73
C PHE A 18 4.93 6.37 11.92
N PHE A 19 5.40 7.02 12.99
CA PHE A 19 6.83 7.09 13.31
C PHE A 19 7.42 5.71 13.60
N LEU A 20 6.69 4.86 14.32
CA LEU A 20 7.13 3.51 14.63
C LEU A 20 7.24 2.65 13.36
N GLN A 21 6.30 2.77 12.43
CA GLN A 21 6.38 2.10 11.13
C GLN A 21 7.55 2.63 10.30
N SER A 22 7.75 3.95 10.27
CA SER A 22 8.87 4.58 9.57
C SER A 22 10.22 4.13 10.12
N TYR A 23 10.36 4.04 11.45
CA TYR A 23 11.56 3.53 12.12
C TYR A 23 11.90 2.10 11.70
N LYS A 24 10.90 1.20 11.67
CA LYS A 24 11.09 -0.21 11.26
C LYS A 24 11.64 -0.30 9.82
N ILE A 25 11.14 0.56 8.95
CA ILE A 25 11.51 0.57 7.53
C ILE A 25 12.92 1.10 7.35
N ILE A 26 13.25 2.23 7.98
CA ILE A 26 14.58 2.84 7.88
C ILE A 26 15.64 1.87 8.43
N THR A 27 15.44 1.35 9.65
CA THR A 27 16.41 0.42 10.28
C THR A 27 16.53 -0.91 9.54
N GLY A 28 15.43 -1.39 8.98
CA GLY A 28 15.39 -2.65 8.25
C GLY A 28 15.89 -2.61 6.81
N THR A 29 15.88 -1.43 6.17
CA THR A 29 16.38 -1.28 4.78
C THR A 29 17.83 -0.79 4.74
N MET A 30 18.21 0.10 5.66
CA MET A 30 19.56 0.66 5.79
C MET A 30 20.46 -0.19 6.71
N LEU A 31 20.46 -1.50 6.47
CA LEU A 31 21.18 -2.49 7.27
C LEU A 31 22.69 -2.20 7.36
N SER A 32 23.36 -1.80 6.27
CA SER A 32 24.80 -1.52 6.29
C SER A 32 25.16 -0.29 7.13
N LEU A 33 24.20 0.60 7.38
CA LEU A 33 24.38 1.80 8.21
C LEU A 33 24.14 1.50 9.70
N PHE A 34 23.03 0.83 10.02
CA PHE A 34 22.56 0.64 11.39
C PHE A 34 23.10 -0.61 12.09
N ILE A 35 23.62 -1.59 11.35
CA ILE A 35 24.22 -2.77 11.96
C ILE A 35 25.62 -2.41 12.51
N PRO A 36 25.95 -2.82 13.75
CA PRO A 36 27.29 -2.68 14.29
C PRO A 36 28.31 -3.42 13.43
N GLN A 37 29.27 -2.70 12.86
CA GLN A 37 30.39 -3.27 12.09
C GLN A 37 31.70 -3.13 12.87
N ASN A 38 32.72 -3.90 12.48
CA ASN A 38 34.04 -3.86 13.07
C ASN A 38 34.92 -2.77 12.42
N CYS A 39 35.39 -1.82 13.23
CA CYS A 39 36.39 -0.82 12.90
C CYS A 39 37.60 -1.04 13.82
N ASP A 40 38.56 -1.87 13.39
CA ASP A 40 39.81 -2.17 14.11
C ASP A 40 39.63 -2.63 15.57
N GLY A 41 38.66 -3.53 15.79
CA GLY A 41 38.34 -4.10 17.10
C GLY A 41 37.28 -3.33 17.88
N GLN A 42 36.90 -2.13 17.43
CA GLN A 42 35.83 -1.34 18.03
C GLN A 42 34.58 -1.33 17.13
N ILE A 43 33.43 -0.99 17.71
CA ILE A 43 32.19 -0.83 16.95
C ILE A 43 32.27 0.49 16.18
N CYS A 44 32.04 0.42 14.87
CA CYS A 44 31.97 1.61 14.03
C CYS A 44 30.83 2.54 14.47
N THR A 45 31.09 3.85 14.49
CA THR A 45 30.05 4.87 14.61
C THR A 45 29.21 4.94 13.33
N LEU A 46 28.00 5.52 13.41
CA LEU A 46 27.15 5.72 12.23
C LEU A 46 27.83 6.54 11.14
N GLN A 47 28.64 7.54 11.52
CA GLN A 47 29.38 8.35 10.54
C GLN A 47 30.49 7.53 9.87
N GLN A 48 31.21 6.70 10.62
CA GLN A 48 32.21 5.79 10.03
C GLN A 48 31.56 4.77 9.08
N ASN A 49 30.39 4.23 9.44
CA ASN A 49 29.62 3.40 8.53
C ASN A 49 29.15 4.19 7.30
N LEU A 50 28.81 5.46 7.41
CA LEU A 50 28.36 6.25 6.25
C LEU A 50 29.51 6.60 5.29
N GLU A 51 30.67 6.96 5.84
CA GLU A 51 31.83 7.46 5.12
C GLU A 51 32.84 6.36 4.75
N ASN A 52 32.47 5.08 4.91
CA ASN A 52 33.35 3.96 4.56
C ASN A 52 33.62 3.95 3.04
N ASN A 53 34.90 4.10 2.69
CA ASN A 53 35.40 4.18 1.31
C ASN A 53 35.55 2.82 0.61
N GLU A 54 35.23 1.72 1.29
CA GLU A 54 35.23 0.40 0.67
C GLU A 54 34.17 0.34 -0.44
N ARG A 55 34.61 -0.03 -1.66
CA ARG A 55 33.74 -0.09 -2.85
C ARG A 55 32.51 -0.97 -2.64
N TYR A 56 32.66 -2.10 -1.95
CA TYR A 56 31.54 -3.00 -1.69
C TYR A 56 30.53 -2.39 -0.70
N HIS A 57 31.02 -1.70 0.33
CA HIS A 57 30.19 -1.00 1.30
C HIS A 57 29.41 0.16 0.66
N GLN A 58 30.04 0.96 -0.21
CA GLN A 58 29.34 2.03 -0.95
C GLN A 58 28.24 1.49 -1.86
N ILE A 59 28.48 0.37 -2.54
CA ILE A 59 27.46 -0.32 -3.35
C ILE A 59 26.31 -0.80 -2.44
N SER A 60 26.62 -1.38 -1.28
CA SER A 60 25.61 -1.80 -0.31
C SER A 60 24.77 -0.64 0.18
N LEU A 61 25.39 0.47 0.59
CA LEU A 61 24.68 1.65 1.05
C LEU A 61 23.77 2.25 -0.03
N SER A 62 24.23 2.24 -1.29
CA SER A 62 23.42 2.65 -2.44
C SER A 62 22.22 1.73 -2.64
N TRP A 63 22.39 0.41 -2.54
CA TRP A 63 21.31 -0.57 -2.67
C TRP A 63 20.33 -0.51 -1.50
N ASN A 64 20.81 -0.32 -0.27
CA ASN A 64 20.03 -0.05 0.93
C ASN A 64 19.13 1.17 0.73
N THR A 65 19.69 2.28 0.23
CA THR A 65 18.94 3.52 -0.05
C THR A 65 17.88 3.30 -1.13
N MET A 66 18.22 2.58 -2.20
CA MET A 66 17.28 2.25 -3.27
C MET A 66 16.13 1.36 -2.77
N THR A 67 16.42 0.41 -1.88
CA THR A 67 15.42 -0.44 -1.22
C THR A 67 14.52 0.39 -0.31
N MET A 68 15.08 1.33 0.46
CA MET A 68 14.28 2.27 1.27
C MET A 68 13.30 3.08 0.40
N ILE A 69 13.77 3.61 -0.74
CA ILE A 69 12.92 4.35 -1.69
C ILE A 69 11.81 3.44 -2.25
N SER A 70 12.09 2.17 -2.55
CA SER A 70 11.06 1.24 -3.03
C SER A 70 9.98 0.98 -1.97
N PHE A 71 10.35 0.92 -0.68
CA PHE A 71 9.38 0.84 0.42
C PHE A 71 8.55 2.11 0.55
N ILE A 72 9.14 3.30 0.41
CA ILE A 72 8.39 4.55 0.40
C ILE A 72 7.37 4.55 -0.75
N ALA A 73 7.76 4.11 -1.95
CA ALA A 73 6.85 3.98 -3.09
C ALA A 73 5.72 2.97 -2.83
N LEU A 74 6.01 1.84 -2.16
CA LEU A 74 5.01 0.87 -1.71
C LEU A 74 3.98 1.54 -0.78
N TYR A 75 4.42 2.28 0.24
CA TYR A 75 3.52 2.98 1.17
C TYR A 75 2.65 4.03 0.50
N ILE A 76 3.22 4.83 -0.42
CA ILE A 76 2.45 5.81 -1.19
C ILE A 76 1.34 5.10 -1.99
N TYR A 77 1.66 3.94 -2.58
CA TYR A 77 0.68 3.15 -3.32
C TYR A 77 -0.39 2.54 -2.41
N GLU A 78 0.00 2.02 -1.24
CA GLU A 78 -0.94 1.53 -0.22
C GLU A 78 -1.93 2.63 0.18
N LEU A 79 -1.45 3.84 0.45
CA LEU A 79 -2.32 4.99 0.79
C LEU A 79 -3.26 5.37 -0.36
N LYS A 80 -2.77 5.36 -1.60
CA LYS A 80 -3.62 5.64 -2.77
C LYS A 80 -4.73 4.59 -2.94
N ARG A 81 -4.39 3.32 -2.74
CA ARG A 81 -5.34 2.21 -2.80
C ARG A 81 -6.38 2.33 -1.68
N GLU A 82 -5.95 2.64 -0.46
CA GLU A 82 -6.83 2.83 0.70
C GLU A 82 -7.80 4.00 0.50
N ASN A 83 -7.30 5.15 0.03
CA ASN A 83 -8.13 6.33 -0.23
C ASN A 83 -9.18 6.07 -1.33
N TRP A 84 -8.87 5.21 -2.29
CA TRP A 84 -9.87 4.77 -3.27
C TRP A 84 -10.90 3.84 -2.62
N SER A 85 -10.49 2.87 -1.79
CA SER A 85 -11.43 1.98 -1.09
C SER A 85 -12.44 2.77 -0.27
N ILE A 86 -11.97 3.68 0.58
CA ILE A 86 -12.83 4.49 1.47
C ILE A 86 -13.83 5.35 0.69
N LYS A 87 -13.47 5.79 -0.52
CA LYS A 87 -14.33 6.66 -1.33
C LYS A 87 -15.49 5.90 -1.99
N TYR A 88 -15.32 4.62 -2.28
CA TYR A 88 -16.26 3.87 -3.12
C TYR A 88 -16.87 2.65 -2.41
N LEU A 89 -16.26 2.20 -1.31
CA LEU A 89 -16.62 1.00 -0.59
C LEU A 89 -16.75 1.30 0.91
N ASP A 90 -17.60 0.53 1.56
CA ASP A 90 -17.82 0.58 3.01
C ASP A 90 -17.73 -0.83 3.62
N ILE A 91 -17.61 -0.90 4.95
CA ILE A 91 -17.47 -2.13 5.73
C ILE A 91 -18.76 -2.35 6.54
N ASP A 92 -19.44 -3.45 6.25
CA ASP A 92 -20.66 -3.88 6.93
C ASP A 92 -20.43 -5.20 7.68
N ASN A 93 -20.31 -5.16 9.00
CA ASN A 93 -20.02 -6.37 9.80
C ASN A 93 -21.13 -7.43 9.76
N ASP A 94 -22.34 -7.09 9.30
CA ASP A 94 -23.46 -8.03 9.18
C ASP A 94 -23.39 -8.86 7.89
N LYS A 95 -22.43 -8.57 7.01
CA LYS A 95 -22.29 -9.17 5.68
C LYS A 95 -20.99 -9.94 5.49
N PRO A 96 -21.00 -11.07 4.75
CA PRO A 96 -19.79 -11.83 4.49
C PRO A 96 -18.83 -11.08 3.55
N ASP A 97 -17.52 -11.21 3.78
CA ASP A 97 -16.45 -10.57 2.98
C ASP A 97 -16.53 -10.82 1.46
N ASN A 98 -17.16 -11.92 1.05
CA ASN A 98 -17.26 -12.32 -0.36
C ASN A 98 -18.42 -11.61 -1.08
N GLU A 99 -19.25 -10.83 -0.39
CA GLU A 99 -20.41 -10.15 -0.97
C GLU A 99 -19.98 -9.04 -1.95
N LEU A 100 -18.83 -8.39 -1.72
CA LEU A 100 -18.31 -7.32 -2.58
C LEU A 100 -18.33 -7.72 -4.05
N LYS A 101 -17.85 -8.93 -4.35
CA LYS A 101 -17.77 -9.47 -5.71
C LYS A 101 -19.13 -9.49 -6.41
N GLN A 102 -20.20 -9.82 -5.69
CA GLN A 102 -21.55 -9.92 -6.27
C GLN A 102 -22.15 -8.53 -6.58
N VAL A 103 -21.76 -7.53 -5.79
CA VAL A 103 -22.25 -6.15 -5.93
C VAL A 103 -21.43 -5.39 -6.97
N ILE A 104 -20.10 -5.53 -6.95
CA ILE A 104 -19.20 -4.74 -7.79
C ILE A 104 -19.26 -5.10 -9.28
N ILE A 105 -19.58 -6.36 -9.62
CA ILE A 105 -19.79 -6.81 -11.02
C ILE A 105 -20.92 -6.01 -11.70
N LYS A 106 -21.89 -5.49 -10.95
CA LYS A 106 -22.95 -4.63 -11.50
C LYS A 106 -22.43 -3.26 -11.95
N HIS A 107 -21.22 -2.89 -11.55
CA HIS A 107 -20.56 -1.62 -11.83
C HIS A 107 -19.22 -1.85 -12.55
N GLU A 108 -19.27 -2.17 -13.85
CA GLU A 108 -18.10 -2.54 -14.67
C GLU A 108 -16.92 -1.55 -14.59
N LYS A 109 -17.21 -0.23 -14.49
CA LYS A 109 -16.16 0.80 -14.35
C LYS A 109 -15.40 0.69 -13.03
N LEU A 110 -16.10 0.35 -11.94
CA LEU A 110 -15.52 0.26 -10.60
C LEU A 110 -14.71 -1.03 -10.45
N ASP A 111 -15.26 -2.14 -10.96
CA ASP A 111 -14.63 -3.46 -10.99
C ASP A 111 -13.27 -3.44 -11.72
N LYS A 112 -13.25 -2.93 -12.96
CA LYS A 112 -12.00 -2.78 -13.74
C LYS A 112 -10.96 -1.90 -13.05
N HIS A 113 -11.40 -0.86 -12.34
CA HIS A 113 -10.49 0.02 -11.62
C HIS A 113 -9.90 -0.67 -10.38
N MET A 114 -10.72 -1.40 -9.63
CA MET A 114 -10.29 -2.21 -8.49
C MET A 114 -9.23 -3.23 -8.90
N ASP A 115 -9.49 -3.99 -9.97
CA ASP A 115 -8.56 -5.00 -10.49
C ASP A 115 -7.24 -4.38 -10.92
N SER A 116 -7.30 -3.23 -11.61
CA SER A 116 -6.08 -2.51 -12.00
C SER A 116 -5.29 -2.03 -10.79
N LEU A 117 -5.93 -1.62 -9.69
CA LEU A 117 -5.25 -1.20 -8.47
C LEU A 117 -4.61 -2.41 -7.77
N ASN A 118 -5.34 -3.51 -7.62
CA ASN A 118 -4.87 -4.72 -6.96
C ASN A 118 -3.70 -5.38 -7.72
N LEU A 119 -3.79 -5.46 -9.05
CA LEU A 119 -2.73 -6.03 -9.88
C LEU A 119 -1.44 -5.19 -9.82
N ARG A 120 -1.57 -3.86 -9.87
CA ARG A 120 -0.43 -2.93 -9.73
C ARG A 120 0.19 -3.05 -8.34
N TYR A 121 -0.62 -3.10 -7.28
CA TYR A 121 -0.14 -3.31 -5.92
C TYR A 121 0.66 -4.61 -5.79
N TYR A 122 0.11 -5.72 -6.31
CA TYR A 122 0.79 -7.02 -6.31
C TYR A 122 2.14 -6.99 -7.03
N ASN A 123 2.24 -6.29 -8.15
CA ASN A 123 3.50 -6.12 -8.86
C ASN A 123 4.52 -5.28 -8.06
N ILE A 124 4.09 -4.19 -7.42
CA ILE A 124 4.96 -3.36 -6.56
C ILE A 124 5.48 -4.16 -5.36
N VAL A 125 4.64 -5.00 -4.75
CA VAL A 125 5.04 -5.87 -3.64
C VAL A 125 6.08 -6.90 -4.10
N LYS A 126 5.89 -7.53 -5.27
CA LYS A 126 6.90 -8.45 -5.85
C LYS A 126 8.24 -7.78 -6.12
N VAL A 127 8.22 -6.55 -6.64
CA VAL A 127 9.45 -5.77 -6.85
C VAL A 127 10.12 -5.50 -5.50
N ASN A 128 9.38 -5.08 -4.48
CA ASN A 128 9.94 -4.85 -3.14
C ASN A 128 10.52 -6.11 -2.50
N LEU A 129 9.86 -7.27 -2.66
CA LEU A 129 10.38 -8.56 -2.24
C LEU A 129 11.74 -8.86 -2.88
N PHE A 130 11.85 -8.66 -4.19
CA PHE A 130 13.11 -8.88 -4.92
C PHE A 130 14.21 -7.90 -4.46
N MET A 131 13.90 -6.61 -4.37
CA MET A 131 14.84 -5.57 -3.93
C MET A 131 15.38 -5.87 -2.53
N ASN A 132 14.49 -6.25 -1.60
CA ASN A 132 14.85 -6.61 -0.24
C ASN A 132 15.67 -7.91 -0.16
N PHE A 133 15.35 -8.91 -0.98
CA PHE A 133 16.13 -10.14 -1.06
C PHE A 133 17.59 -9.85 -1.45
N VAL A 134 17.80 -9.04 -2.49
CA VAL A 134 19.15 -8.61 -2.90
C VAL A 134 19.81 -7.77 -1.80
N ASN A 135 19.04 -6.89 -1.13
CA ASN A 135 19.53 -6.06 -0.03
C ASN A 135 20.13 -6.89 1.11
N ILE A 136 19.39 -7.91 1.56
CA ILE A 136 19.84 -8.85 2.58
C ILE A 136 21.07 -9.63 2.10
N GLY A 137 21.08 -10.11 0.85
CA GLY A 137 22.21 -10.85 0.29
C GLY A 137 23.52 -10.06 0.27
N ILE A 138 23.46 -8.77 -0.11
CA ILE A 138 24.63 -7.89 -0.11
C ILE A 138 25.15 -7.68 1.32
N VAL A 139 24.24 -7.45 2.27
CA VAL A 139 24.61 -7.22 3.68
C VAL A 139 25.20 -8.47 4.31
N ILE A 140 24.67 -9.67 4.02
CA ILE A 140 25.25 -10.94 4.48
C ILE A 140 26.73 -11.06 4.08
N LYS A 141 27.09 -10.62 2.88
CA LYS A 141 28.49 -10.61 2.46
C LYS A 141 29.33 -9.59 3.23
N ILE A 142 28.80 -8.42 3.59
CA ILE A 142 29.47 -7.47 4.49
C ILE A 142 29.70 -8.10 5.87
N LEU A 143 28.67 -8.77 6.41
CA LEU A 143 28.74 -9.41 7.72
C LEU A 143 29.85 -10.46 7.79
N ASN A 144 30.09 -11.21 6.72
CA ASN A 144 31.18 -12.19 6.69
C ASN A 144 32.58 -11.56 6.78
N ASN A 145 32.74 -10.33 6.29
CA ASN A 145 34.03 -9.64 6.28
C ASN A 145 34.24 -8.77 7.53
N ASN A 146 33.19 -8.05 7.95
CA ASN A 146 33.27 -6.99 8.97
C ASN A 146 32.53 -7.39 10.26
N TYR A 147 32.42 -8.69 10.53
CA TYR A 147 31.82 -9.22 11.75
C TYR A 147 32.54 -8.67 12.99
N HIS A 148 31.80 -8.00 13.89
CA HIS A 148 32.33 -7.51 15.16
C HIS A 148 32.03 -8.46 16.31
N SER A 149 30.75 -8.74 16.56
CA SER A 149 30.33 -9.54 17.72
C SER A 149 28.93 -10.14 17.55
N GLN A 150 28.48 -10.93 18.53
CA GLN A 150 27.13 -11.52 18.53
C GLN A 150 26.03 -10.47 18.46
N SER A 151 26.31 -9.24 18.93
CA SER A 151 25.38 -8.12 18.81
C SER A 151 25.08 -7.79 17.34
N THR A 152 26.08 -7.81 16.47
CA THR A 152 25.95 -7.61 15.01
C THR A 152 24.94 -8.58 14.38
N ILE A 153 25.04 -9.88 14.68
CA ILE A 153 24.12 -10.90 14.17
C ILE A 153 22.71 -10.68 14.72
N SER A 154 22.59 -10.43 16.03
CA SER A 154 21.28 -10.21 16.66
C SER A 154 20.55 -8.99 16.09
N CYS A 155 21.27 -7.88 15.83
CA CYS A 155 20.75 -6.69 15.19
C CYS A 155 20.32 -6.98 13.75
N PHE A 156 21.16 -7.66 12.97
CA PHE A 156 20.84 -8.05 11.60
C PHE A 156 19.56 -8.87 11.53
N ILE A 157 19.43 -9.91 12.36
CA ILE A 157 18.23 -10.76 12.41
C ILE A 157 17.01 -9.93 12.79
N SER A 158 17.11 -9.11 13.83
CA SER A 158 16.00 -8.30 14.33
C SER A 158 15.47 -7.33 13.27
N PHE A 159 16.36 -6.56 12.63
CA PHE A 159 15.99 -5.61 11.59
C PHE A 159 15.47 -6.29 10.33
N THR A 160 16.05 -7.42 9.94
CA THR A 160 15.57 -8.24 8.82
C THR A 160 14.16 -8.76 9.07
N LEU A 161 13.88 -9.29 10.26
CA LEU A 161 12.56 -9.80 10.63
C LEU A 161 11.47 -8.72 10.59
N LEU A 162 11.78 -7.48 11.01
CA LEU A 162 10.84 -6.36 10.94
C LEU A 162 10.38 -6.10 9.50
N ILE A 163 11.31 -6.13 8.54
CA ILE A 163 11.00 -5.95 7.12
C ILE A 163 10.26 -7.16 6.53
N LEU A 164 10.72 -8.36 6.86
CA LEU A 164 10.07 -9.58 6.37
C LEU A 164 8.62 -9.67 6.84
N MET A 165 8.32 -9.25 8.08
CA MET A 165 6.95 -9.19 8.59
C MET A 165 6.09 -8.19 7.80
N LYS A 166 6.60 -6.98 7.51
CA LYS A 166 5.89 -6.01 6.66
C LYS A 166 5.66 -6.55 5.26
N LEU A 167 6.66 -7.17 4.64
CA LEU A 167 6.53 -7.76 3.31
C LEU A 167 5.55 -8.93 3.29
N TYR A 168 5.58 -9.80 4.30
CA TYR A 168 4.64 -10.91 4.44
C TYR A 168 3.19 -10.42 4.50
N ASN A 169 2.91 -9.44 5.36
CA ASN A 169 1.57 -8.86 5.47
C ASN A 169 1.13 -8.21 4.15
N SER A 170 2.02 -7.43 3.52
CA SER A 170 1.72 -6.73 2.27
C SER A 170 1.47 -7.72 1.11
N PHE A 171 2.25 -8.81 1.06
CA PHE A 171 2.11 -9.88 0.09
C PHE A 171 0.82 -10.67 0.31
N ASN A 172 0.48 -11.01 1.56
CA ASN A 172 -0.75 -11.70 1.88
C ASN A 172 -1.98 -10.88 1.44
N VAL A 173 -2.01 -9.59 1.76
CA VAL A 173 -3.06 -8.66 1.30
C VAL A 173 -3.12 -8.61 -0.22
N ALA A 174 -1.98 -8.42 -0.89
CA ALA A 174 -1.95 -8.32 -2.35
C ALA A 174 -2.40 -9.62 -3.04
N TYR A 175 -1.97 -10.78 -2.53
CA TYR A 175 -2.33 -12.08 -3.05
C TYR A 175 -3.82 -12.38 -2.86
N GLN A 176 -4.36 -12.13 -1.66
CA GLN A 176 -5.78 -12.33 -1.40
C GLN A 176 -6.64 -11.39 -2.25
N SER A 177 -6.21 -10.13 -2.43
CA SER A 177 -6.91 -9.16 -3.25
C SER A 177 -6.99 -9.52 -4.73
N VAL A 178 -5.93 -10.08 -5.30
CA VAL A 178 -5.92 -10.50 -6.73
C VAL A 178 -6.59 -11.85 -6.94
N LYS A 179 -6.48 -12.79 -5.99
CA LYS A 179 -6.98 -14.16 -6.19
C LYS A 179 -8.47 -14.32 -5.89
N HIS A 180 -9.00 -13.54 -4.95
CA HIS A 180 -10.37 -13.69 -4.46
C HIS A 180 -11.23 -12.45 -4.76
N ASP A 181 -10.73 -11.51 -5.57
CA ASP A 181 -11.38 -10.22 -5.90
C ASP A 181 -11.86 -9.47 -4.65
N LYS A 182 -11.04 -9.51 -3.60
CA LYS A 182 -11.32 -8.85 -2.31
C LYS A 182 -10.59 -7.53 -2.20
N MET A 183 -11.25 -6.51 -1.65
CA MET A 183 -10.57 -5.29 -1.26
C MET A 183 -10.30 -5.30 0.25
N MET A 184 -9.08 -5.65 0.64
CA MET A 184 -8.66 -5.65 2.06
C MET A 184 -7.90 -4.37 2.41
N SER A 185 -8.10 -3.80 3.59
CA SER A 185 -7.29 -2.64 4.02
C SER A 185 -5.81 -3.02 4.09
N ALA A 186 -4.94 -2.14 3.58
CA ALA A 186 -3.49 -2.30 3.69
C ALA A 186 -2.89 -1.51 4.88
N TYR A 187 -3.70 -0.66 5.53
CA TYR A 187 -3.26 0.32 6.53
C TYR A 187 -3.86 0.10 7.92
N MET A 188 -5.09 -0.42 8.03
CA MET A 188 -5.68 -0.78 9.32
C MET A 188 -4.95 -1.99 9.93
N SER A 189 -4.64 -1.89 11.23
CA SER A 189 -4.01 -2.97 12.01
C SER A 189 -4.89 -4.22 12.14
N GLU A 190 -6.19 -4.08 11.88
CA GLU A 190 -7.13 -5.19 11.76
C GLU A 190 -7.38 -5.46 10.28
N PHE A 191 -7.30 -6.73 9.88
CA PHE A 191 -7.58 -7.17 8.51
C PHE A 191 -9.07 -7.00 8.22
N VAL A 192 -9.50 -5.80 7.88
CA VAL A 192 -10.89 -5.52 7.53
C VAL A 192 -11.04 -5.53 6.00
N SER A 193 -12.03 -6.28 5.51
CA SER A 193 -12.38 -6.34 4.10
C SER A 193 -13.54 -5.38 3.84
N PHE A 194 -13.41 -4.56 2.81
CA PHE A 194 -14.55 -3.81 2.28
C PHE A 194 -15.51 -4.80 1.62
N ASN A 195 -16.80 -4.71 1.93
CA ASN A 195 -17.79 -5.72 1.50
C ASN A 195 -19.06 -5.12 0.87
N VAL A 196 -19.31 -3.82 1.03
CA VAL A 196 -20.45 -3.11 0.44
C VAL A 196 -20.00 -1.87 -0.33
N LEU A 197 -20.86 -1.37 -1.21
CA LEU A 197 -20.65 -0.07 -1.87
C LEU A 197 -20.98 1.07 -0.91
N ASP A 198 -20.21 2.14 -1.01
CA ASP A 198 -20.45 3.36 -0.24
C ASP A 198 -21.82 3.97 -0.56
N LYS A 199 -22.55 4.41 0.48
CA LYS A 199 -23.93 4.93 0.36
C LYS A 199 -23.97 6.27 -0.38
N ASP A 200 -23.00 7.13 -0.15
CA ASP A 200 -22.93 8.44 -0.78
C ASP A 200 -22.65 8.26 -2.29
N TYR A 201 -21.83 7.26 -2.65
CA TYR A 201 -21.62 6.89 -4.04
C TYR A 201 -22.93 6.42 -4.71
N ILE A 202 -23.73 5.58 -4.06
CA ILE A 202 -25.03 5.13 -4.61
C ILE A 202 -25.99 6.31 -4.80
N GLU A 203 -26.07 7.23 -3.84
CA GLU A 203 -26.93 8.42 -3.93
C GLU A 203 -26.57 9.31 -5.13
N THR A 204 -25.28 9.50 -5.41
CA THR A 204 -24.85 10.26 -6.59
C THR A 204 -25.25 9.59 -7.92
N LEU A 205 -25.23 8.25 -7.99
CA LEU A 205 -25.70 7.52 -9.17
C LEU A 205 -27.22 7.69 -9.37
N ASP A 206 -27.99 7.70 -8.29
CA ASP A 206 -29.44 7.85 -8.36
C ASP A 206 -29.87 9.28 -8.72
N ILE A 207 -29.12 10.30 -8.28
CA ILE A 207 -29.32 11.70 -8.72
C ILE A 207 -29.04 11.81 -10.22
N THR A 208 -27.89 11.31 -10.69
CA THR A 208 -27.51 11.36 -12.12
C THR A 208 -28.56 10.67 -13.01
N LYS A 209 -29.09 9.51 -12.58
CA LYS A 209 -30.16 8.81 -13.30
C LYS A 209 -31.50 9.56 -13.31
N LYS A 210 -31.80 10.35 -12.27
CA LYS A 210 -33.00 11.19 -12.22
C LYS A 210 -32.86 12.37 -13.18
N ASP A 211 -31.70 13.02 -13.20
CA ASP A 211 -31.40 14.13 -14.11
C ASP A 211 -31.39 13.68 -15.59
N ASP A 212 -30.90 12.47 -15.88
CA ASP A 212 -30.95 11.89 -17.23
C ASP A 212 -32.40 11.58 -17.66
N LYS A 213 -33.27 11.16 -16.72
CA LYS A 213 -34.68 10.87 -17.00
C LYS A 213 -35.51 12.13 -17.21
N ASP A 214 -35.28 13.18 -16.43
CA ASP A 214 -35.99 14.46 -16.54
C ASP A 214 -35.63 15.22 -17.83
N ASN A 215 -34.44 14.97 -18.40
CA ASN A 215 -34.02 15.55 -19.69
C ASN A 215 -34.54 14.79 -20.92
N THR A 216 -35.19 13.63 -20.75
CA THR A 216 -35.73 12.81 -21.87
C THR A 216 -37.23 12.97 -22.13
N ASP A 217 -37.96 13.81 -21.37
CA ASP A 217 -39.42 13.95 -21.50
C ASP A 217 -39.90 15.20 -22.28
N ASP A 218 -39.03 15.90 -23.03
CA ASP A 218 -39.43 17.04 -23.89
C ASP A 218 -39.03 16.85 -25.37
N THR A 219 -39.38 15.71 -25.96
CA THR A 219 -39.52 15.62 -27.42
C THR A 219 -40.94 15.17 -27.76
N ARG A 220 -41.81 16.15 -27.98
CA ARG A 220 -43.12 15.98 -28.62
C ARG A 220 -42.92 15.32 -30.00
N PRO A 221 -43.71 14.29 -30.37
CA PRO A 221 -43.62 13.70 -31.69
C PRO A 221 -44.25 14.64 -32.72
N GLU A 222 -43.43 15.35 -33.49
CA GLU A 222 -43.85 15.90 -34.79
C GLU A 222 -43.67 14.83 -35.87
N ASP A 223 -44.79 14.25 -36.25
CA ASP A 223 -45.02 13.39 -37.41
C ASP A 223 -46.30 13.98 -38.06
N ILE A 224 -46.51 14.23 -39.36
CA ILE A 224 -45.92 13.85 -40.66
C ILE A 224 -46.59 14.82 -41.67
N ILE A 225 -45.87 15.39 -42.64
CA ILE A 225 -46.47 15.95 -43.87
C ILE A 225 -46.21 14.96 -45.01
N PRO A 226 -47.25 14.42 -45.70
CA PRO A 226 -47.03 13.48 -46.80
C PRO A 226 -46.67 14.24 -48.09
N ILE A 227 -45.60 13.79 -48.74
CA ILE A 227 -45.23 14.23 -50.09
C ILE A 227 -46.08 13.44 -51.08
N VAL A 228 -46.99 14.13 -51.78
CA VAL A 228 -47.74 13.61 -52.92
C VAL A 228 -46.82 13.62 -54.13
N ASN A 229 -46.55 12.44 -54.70
CA ASN A 229 -45.94 12.29 -56.02
C ASN A 229 -47.00 12.58 -57.09
N ASN A 230 -46.69 13.51 -58.01
CA ASN A 230 -47.37 13.62 -59.30
C ASN A 230 -46.44 13.15 -60.41
N GLU A 231 -47.06 12.52 -61.41
CA GLU A 231 -46.53 11.97 -62.67
C GLU A 231 -45.58 12.89 -63.45
#